data_AF-A0A7C7L1Q6-F1
#
_entry.id   AF-A0A7C7L1Q6-F1
#
_cell.length_a   1.000
_cell.length_b   1.000
_cell.length_c   1.000
_cell.angle_alpha   90.00
_cell.angle_beta   90.00
_cell.angle_gamma   90.00
#
_symmetry.space_group_name_H-M   'P 1'
#
loop_
_entity.id
_entity.type
_entity.pdbx_description
1 polymer ?
#
loop_
_entity_poly.entity_id
_entity_poly.type
_entity_poly.pdbx_seq_one_letter_code
_entity_poly.pdbx_strand_id
1 'polypeptide(L)'
;MVGYVITEFTDLTWECNGLLDFQRQPKAVAKCMAEFQSQDVLIAEWEQPCIWSGEPVRMHIYLSHYSSRDVRNAELHWHLHDEHDGNVIAENNVGSIHVRRAHVERIVTTELLMPDVTSPQWFRLDAQLRNADEVIASTHKRLLVIPREWRVWDDALPSSVYVHDPQGWFGDLLERLGVSGATIADKPTDAKFIITASLDEVMQCELKRGASVLWIVERARAVPSPLPEFTILDRRHKGRWGDWCSSFIWLASELRRELSAPAILCAALRDIVPNCVIEFDETRALHREGCELKPHVRMLAGIFVGWLHHQAGIAVEFGIGDGKLLVTTFPLASKWLRSPAATAMLRCMMKRLMHK
;
A
#
# COMPACT_ATOMS: atom_id res chain seq x y z
N MET A 1 4.99 34.78 -1.28
CA MET A 1 6.01 33.74 -1.12
C MET A 1 5.41 32.68 -0.23
N VAL A 2 5.21 31.46 -0.75
CA VAL A 2 4.78 30.31 0.05
C VAL A 2 6.01 29.42 0.22
N GLY A 3 6.24 28.95 1.44
CA GLY A 3 7.38 28.11 1.78
C GLY A 3 6.94 27.09 2.82
N TYR A 4 7.80 26.11 3.06
CA TYR A 4 7.60 25.16 4.15
C TYR A 4 8.75 25.29 5.14
N VAL A 5 8.45 24.93 6.39
CA VAL A 5 9.44 24.85 7.46
C VAL A 5 9.51 23.38 7.85
N ILE A 6 10.73 22.84 7.89
CA ILE A 6 10.94 21.53 8.48
C ILE A 6 10.76 21.69 9.99
N THR A 7 9.82 20.92 10.55
CA THR A 7 9.40 21.05 11.95
C THR A 7 10.55 20.94 12.95
N GLU A 8 11.59 20.15 12.63
CA GLU A 8 12.74 19.96 13.51
C GLU A 8 14.03 19.74 12.70
N PHE A 9 15.09 20.49 13.02
CA PHE A 9 16.39 20.35 12.36
C PHE A 9 17.29 19.32 13.08
N THR A 10 17.28 19.31 14.41
CA THR A 10 18.09 18.42 15.26
C THR A 10 17.19 17.83 16.33
N ASP A 11 17.33 16.54 16.62
CA ASP A 11 16.58 15.87 17.68
C ASP A 11 16.64 16.57 19.03
N LEU A 12 15.51 16.50 19.74
CA LEU A 12 15.33 16.88 21.13
C LEU A 12 15.00 15.65 21.99
N THR A 13 15.13 15.77 23.31
CA THR A 13 15.08 14.65 24.28
C THR A 13 13.89 13.70 24.12
N TRP A 14 12.74 14.20 23.68
CA TRP A 14 11.50 13.43 23.50
C TRP A 14 10.98 13.39 22.05
N GLU A 15 11.64 14.10 21.12
CA GLU A 15 11.23 14.28 19.72
C GLU A 15 12.44 13.92 18.83
N CYS A 16 12.33 12.79 18.14
CA CYS A 16 13.43 12.20 17.38
C CYS A 16 13.21 12.29 15.86
N ASN A 17 12.50 13.33 15.42
CA ASN A 17 12.12 13.58 14.03
C ASN A 17 12.98 14.65 13.34
N GLY A 18 14.10 15.05 13.96
CA GLY A 18 15.07 15.96 13.38
C GLY A 18 15.77 15.37 12.15
N LEU A 19 16.30 16.23 11.28
CA LEU A 19 17.21 15.82 10.22
C LEU A 19 18.57 15.36 10.77
N LEU A 20 18.97 15.91 11.92
CA LEU A 20 20.19 15.55 12.64
C LEU A 20 19.84 14.84 13.95
N ASP A 21 20.70 13.94 14.41
CA ASP A 21 20.59 13.35 15.75
C ASP A 21 21.05 14.31 16.87
N PHE A 22 20.96 13.89 18.14
CA PHE A 22 21.41 14.68 19.30
C PHE A 22 22.85 15.19 19.21
N GLN A 23 23.72 14.45 18.51
CA GLN A 23 25.13 14.79 18.32
C GLN A 23 25.36 15.58 17.03
N ARG A 24 24.26 16.07 16.42
CA ARG A 24 24.21 16.82 15.16
C ARG A 24 24.74 16.03 13.96
N GLN A 25 24.72 14.69 14.03
CA GLN A 25 25.08 13.86 12.89
C GLN A 25 23.89 13.73 11.94
N PRO A 26 24.08 13.85 10.62
CA PRO A 26 22.99 13.72 9.65
C PRO A 26 22.35 12.33 9.66
N LYS A 27 21.02 12.28 9.81
CA LYS A 27 20.25 11.04 9.64
C LYS A 27 20.08 10.69 8.16
N ALA A 28 19.63 9.45 7.90
CA ALA A 28 19.34 8.98 6.54
C ALA A 28 18.41 9.93 5.76
N VAL A 29 17.38 10.47 6.41
CA VAL A 29 16.42 11.39 5.78
C VAL A 29 17.05 12.71 5.36
N ALA A 30 18.09 13.20 6.06
CA ALA A 30 18.78 14.44 5.69
C ALA A 30 19.50 14.31 4.33
N LYS A 31 20.02 13.12 4.04
CA LYS A 31 20.66 12.82 2.75
C LYS A 31 19.63 12.85 1.62
N CYS A 32 18.47 12.24 1.82
CA CYS A 32 17.39 12.25 0.83
C CYS A 32 16.79 13.66 0.64
N MET A 33 16.72 14.47 1.70
CA MET A 33 16.17 15.83 1.61
C MET A 33 16.99 16.76 0.70
N ALA A 34 18.30 16.54 0.57
CA ALA A 34 19.13 17.34 -0.32
C ALA A 34 18.65 17.27 -1.79
N GLU A 35 18.04 16.15 -2.20
CA GLU A 35 17.50 15.96 -3.56
C GLU A 35 16.29 16.87 -3.82
N PHE A 36 15.46 17.14 -2.80
CA PHE A 36 14.23 17.93 -2.93
C PHE A 36 14.36 19.39 -2.45
N GLN A 37 15.43 19.71 -1.72
CA GLN A 37 15.77 21.06 -1.25
C GLN A 37 16.77 21.79 -2.17
N SER A 38 17.05 21.21 -3.33
CA SER A 38 17.88 21.84 -4.35
C SER A 38 17.16 23.01 -5.02
N GLN A 39 17.91 23.97 -5.56
CA GLN A 39 17.33 25.11 -6.28
C GLN A 39 16.57 24.67 -7.55
N ASP A 40 17.02 23.60 -8.18
CA ASP A 40 16.37 23.01 -9.34
C ASP A 40 15.96 21.58 -9.00
N VAL A 41 14.69 21.25 -9.19
CA VAL A 41 14.12 19.95 -8.80
C VAL A 41 13.34 19.37 -9.96
N LEU A 42 13.70 18.15 -10.38
CA LEU A 42 12.88 17.34 -11.25
C LEU A 42 11.87 16.54 -10.43
N ILE A 43 10.61 16.59 -10.84
CA ILE A 43 9.50 15.89 -10.18
C ILE A 43 8.87 14.96 -11.20
N ALA A 44 9.07 13.66 -11.03
CA ALA A 44 8.41 12.64 -11.82
C ALA A 44 7.15 12.10 -11.11
N GLU A 45 6.06 12.02 -11.86
CA GLU A 45 4.75 11.57 -11.38
C GLU A 45 4.10 10.62 -12.38
N TRP A 46 3.55 9.53 -11.84
CA TRP A 46 2.64 8.64 -12.55
C TRP A 46 1.22 9.03 -12.22
N GLU A 47 0.33 9.16 -13.22
CA GLU A 47 -1.10 9.36 -12.96
C GLU A 47 -1.65 8.21 -12.08
N GLN A 48 -1.18 6.99 -12.36
CA GLN A 48 -1.47 5.78 -11.61
C GLN A 48 -0.16 5.05 -11.26
N PRO A 49 0.24 5.01 -9.97
CA PRO A 49 1.51 4.41 -9.56
C PRO A 49 1.45 2.88 -9.42
N CYS A 50 0.29 2.28 -9.68
CA CYS A 50 0.09 0.84 -9.75
C CYS A 50 -0.96 0.53 -10.83
N ILE A 51 -0.61 -0.29 -11.82
CA ILE A 51 -1.44 -0.59 -12.99
C ILE A 51 -1.48 -2.10 -13.29
N TRP A 52 -2.36 -2.51 -14.20
CA TRP A 52 -2.30 -3.85 -14.80
C TRP A 52 -1.26 -3.89 -15.93
N SER A 53 -0.70 -5.07 -16.18
CA SER A 53 0.18 -5.32 -17.32
C SER A 53 -0.56 -5.14 -18.64
N GLY A 54 0.12 -4.60 -19.65
CA GLY A 54 -0.48 -4.29 -20.94
C GLY A 54 -1.46 -3.10 -20.93
N GLU A 55 -1.67 -2.41 -19.80
CA GLU A 55 -2.41 -1.13 -19.78
C GLU A 55 -1.46 0.05 -20.05
N PRO A 56 -1.94 1.10 -20.74
CA PRO A 56 -1.18 2.33 -20.90
C PRO A 56 -1.12 3.09 -19.58
N VAL A 57 0.03 3.69 -19.28
CA VAL A 57 0.24 4.57 -18.13
C VAL A 57 0.81 5.90 -18.58
N ARG A 58 0.33 6.99 -17.99
CA ARG A 58 0.86 8.32 -18.24
C ARG A 58 1.83 8.77 -17.17
N MET A 59 2.91 9.36 -17.64
CA MET A 59 3.96 9.97 -16.85
C MET A 59 4.04 11.46 -17.15
N HIS A 60 4.22 12.24 -16.09
CA HIS A 60 4.59 13.64 -16.18
C HIS A 60 5.94 13.86 -15.52
N ILE A 61 6.76 14.71 -16.15
CA ILE A 61 7.98 15.23 -15.52
C ILE A 61 7.85 16.76 -15.48
N TYR A 62 8.02 17.30 -14.28
CA TYR A 62 8.04 18.74 -14.02
C TYR A 62 9.44 19.18 -13.64
N LEU A 63 9.77 20.42 -13.99
CA LEU A 63 10.96 21.11 -13.49
C LEU A 63 10.52 22.31 -12.65
N SER A 64 10.90 22.31 -11.38
CA SER A 64 10.90 23.50 -10.53
C SER A 64 12.27 24.15 -10.64
N HIS A 65 12.35 25.38 -11.16
CA HIS A 65 13.61 26.07 -11.44
C HIS A 65 13.74 27.36 -10.62
N TYR A 66 14.68 27.41 -9.68
CA TYR A 66 14.96 28.60 -8.86
C TYR A 66 16.39 29.12 -8.97
N SER A 67 17.32 28.31 -9.47
CA SER A 67 18.72 28.71 -9.57
C SER A 67 18.91 29.84 -10.58
N SER A 68 20.13 30.39 -10.63
CA SER A 68 20.55 31.31 -11.68
C SER A 68 21.16 30.57 -12.88
N ARG A 69 21.14 29.24 -12.92
CA ARG A 69 21.68 28.44 -14.02
C ARG A 69 20.88 28.70 -15.29
N ASP A 70 21.57 28.68 -16.42
CA ASP A 70 20.89 28.73 -17.70
C ASP A 70 20.33 27.35 -18.04
N VAL A 71 19.01 27.23 -18.07
CA VAL A 71 18.32 26.01 -18.52
C VAL A 71 17.95 26.08 -19.99
N ARG A 72 18.23 27.18 -20.71
CA ARG A 72 17.96 27.29 -22.15
C ARG A 72 18.80 26.25 -22.89
N ASN A 73 18.12 25.41 -23.66
CA ASN A 73 18.70 24.26 -24.38
C ASN A 73 19.14 23.10 -23.49
N ALA A 74 18.68 23.04 -22.23
CA ALA A 74 18.87 21.85 -21.44
C ALA A 74 18.14 20.65 -22.08
N GLU A 75 18.73 19.48 -21.91
CA GLU A 75 18.23 18.20 -22.40
C GLU A 75 17.82 17.32 -21.21
N LEU A 76 16.59 16.82 -21.26
CA LEU A 76 16.11 15.83 -20.32
C LEU A 76 16.26 14.44 -20.94
N HIS A 77 17.14 13.65 -20.35
CA HIS A 77 17.31 12.24 -20.65
C HIS A 77 16.54 11.44 -19.60
N TRP A 78 15.67 10.53 -20.04
CA TRP A 78 15.03 9.59 -19.13
C TRP A 78 14.98 8.19 -19.72
N HIS A 79 15.05 7.19 -18.85
CA HIS A 79 14.78 5.81 -19.21
C HIS A 79 13.96 5.14 -18.10
N LEU A 80 13.16 4.16 -18.52
CA LEU A 80 12.37 3.28 -17.68
C LEU A 80 12.95 1.88 -17.83
N HIS A 81 13.31 1.24 -16.72
CA HIS A 81 13.83 -0.12 -16.72
C HIS A 81 13.08 -1.01 -15.72
N ASP A 82 13.07 -2.33 -15.98
CA ASP A 82 12.61 -3.32 -15.01
C ASP A 82 13.67 -3.46 -13.90
N GLU A 83 13.29 -3.31 -12.63
CA GLU A 83 14.21 -3.48 -11.51
C GLU A 83 14.63 -4.94 -11.29
N HIS A 84 13.91 -5.91 -11.87
CA HIS A 84 14.23 -7.33 -11.74
C HIS A 84 15.45 -7.75 -12.56
N ASP A 85 15.49 -7.36 -13.84
CA ASP A 85 16.53 -7.79 -14.78
C ASP A 85 17.35 -6.62 -15.36
N GLY A 86 16.96 -5.38 -15.10
CA GLY A 86 17.65 -4.17 -15.58
C GLY A 86 17.34 -3.80 -17.03
N ASN A 87 16.43 -4.50 -17.71
CA ASN A 87 16.10 -4.24 -19.10
C ASN A 87 15.43 -2.88 -19.27
N VAL A 88 15.95 -2.07 -20.19
CA VAL A 88 15.35 -0.78 -20.58
C VAL A 88 14.10 -1.06 -21.42
N ILE A 89 12.96 -0.58 -20.94
CA ILE A 89 11.65 -0.75 -21.57
C ILE A 89 11.32 0.42 -22.48
N ALA A 90 11.70 1.62 -22.06
CA ALA A 90 11.50 2.84 -22.82
C ALA A 90 12.57 3.86 -22.43
N GLU A 91 13.00 4.68 -23.38
CA GLU A 91 13.88 5.80 -23.13
C GLU A 91 13.56 6.93 -24.10
N ASN A 92 13.86 8.16 -23.70
CA ASN A 92 13.72 9.31 -24.58
C ASN A 92 14.65 10.44 -24.14
N ASN A 93 15.00 11.30 -25.09
CA ASN A 93 15.69 12.56 -24.87
C ASN A 93 14.81 13.72 -25.35
N VAL A 94 14.54 14.65 -24.45
CA VAL A 94 13.75 15.85 -24.74
C VAL A 94 14.64 17.07 -24.61
N GLY A 95 15.01 17.66 -25.74
CA GLY A 95 15.80 18.88 -25.80
C GLY A 95 14.98 20.16 -25.75
N SER A 96 15.68 21.30 -25.82
CA SER A 96 15.08 22.65 -25.86
C SER A 96 14.17 22.96 -24.67
N ILE A 97 14.47 22.40 -23.49
CA ILE A 97 13.74 22.73 -22.28
C ILE A 97 13.95 24.21 -21.96
N HIS A 98 12.86 24.92 -21.64
CA HIS A 98 12.90 26.29 -21.18
C HIS A 98 11.91 26.46 -20.05
N VAL A 99 12.42 26.72 -18.84
CA VAL A 99 11.59 27.06 -17.69
C VAL A 99 12.12 28.34 -17.11
N ARG A 100 11.22 29.30 -16.84
CA ARG A 100 11.62 30.58 -16.25
C ARG A 100 12.03 30.39 -14.79
N ARG A 101 12.95 31.24 -14.31
CA ARG A 101 13.34 31.24 -12.90
C ARG A 101 12.13 31.56 -12.01
N ALA A 102 12.04 30.87 -10.88
CA ALA A 102 10.93 30.89 -9.93
C ALA A 102 9.59 30.38 -10.51
N HIS A 103 9.66 29.49 -11.50
CA HIS A 103 8.49 28.79 -12.05
C HIS A 103 8.63 27.27 -11.93
N VAL A 104 7.47 26.61 -12.01
CA VAL A 104 7.35 25.17 -12.18
C VAL A 104 6.63 24.93 -13.49
N GLU A 105 7.21 24.14 -14.38
CA GLU A 105 6.59 23.78 -15.65
C GLU A 105 6.62 22.27 -15.89
N ARG A 106 5.57 21.75 -16.53
CA ARG A 106 5.53 20.38 -17.00
C ARG A 106 6.30 20.29 -18.32
N ILE A 107 7.44 19.64 -18.30
CA ILE A 107 8.37 19.55 -19.43
C ILE A 107 8.17 18.28 -20.26
N VAL A 108 7.57 17.23 -19.67
CA VAL A 108 7.22 15.99 -20.38
C VAL A 108 5.82 15.53 -20.00
N THR A 109 5.08 15.08 -21.01
CA THR A 109 3.96 14.15 -20.88
C THR A 109 4.21 13.01 -21.85
N THR A 110 4.25 11.78 -21.35
CA THR A 110 4.35 10.59 -22.20
C THR A 110 3.39 9.53 -21.71
N GLU A 111 2.87 8.76 -22.66
CA GLU A 111 2.09 7.56 -22.40
C GLU A 111 2.94 6.37 -22.77
N LEU A 112 3.01 5.37 -21.89
CA LEU A 112 3.83 4.18 -22.05
C LEU A 112 2.94 2.96 -21.95
N LEU A 113 3.10 2.03 -22.89
CA LEU A 113 2.47 0.71 -22.79
C LEU A 113 3.39 -0.20 -21.99
N MET A 114 2.92 -0.69 -20.85
CA MET A 114 3.73 -1.57 -20.00
C MET A 114 3.76 -3.00 -20.56
N PRO A 115 4.90 -3.71 -20.45
CA PRO A 115 5.00 -5.09 -20.90
C PRO A 115 4.06 -5.99 -20.09
N ASP A 116 3.78 -7.16 -20.67
CA ASP A 116 3.11 -8.25 -19.94
C ASP A 116 4.08 -8.82 -18.89
N VAL A 117 3.57 -9.03 -17.67
CA VAL A 117 4.34 -9.55 -16.52
C VAL A 117 3.62 -10.74 -15.90
N THR A 118 4.35 -11.72 -15.39
CA THR A 118 3.79 -12.94 -14.80
C THR A 118 3.68 -12.91 -13.28
N SER A 119 4.37 -11.96 -12.64
CA SER A 119 4.29 -11.65 -11.20
C SER A 119 4.33 -10.14 -10.98
N PRO A 120 3.91 -9.61 -9.81
CA PRO A 120 4.07 -8.19 -9.49
C PRO A 120 5.52 -7.72 -9.67
N GLN A 121 5.75 -6.73 -10.52
CA GLN A 121 7.07 -6.23 -10.88
C GLN A 121 7.17 -4.71 -10.73
N TRP A 122 8.36 -4.24 -10.36
CA TRP A 122 8.66 -2.83 -10.22
C TRP A 122 9.47 -2.33 -11.40
N PHE A 123 9.01 -1.24 -11.98
CA PHE A 123 9.75 -0.50 -12.99
C PHE A 123 10.22 0.81 -12.40
N ARG A 124 11.45 1.18 -12.74
CA ARG A 124 12.09 2.41 -12.26
C ARG A 124 12.37 3.33 -13.42
N LEU A 125 11.82 4.54 -13.31
CA LEU A 125 12.20 5.68 -14.12
C LEU A 125 13.39 6.36 -13.46
N ASP A 126 14.45 6.60 -14.23
CA ASP A 126 15.50 7.54 -13.88
C ASP A 126 15.52 8.65 -14.93
N ALA A 127 15.57 9.89 -14.47
CA ALA A 127 15.56 11.08 -15.32
C ALA A 127 16.62 12.08 -14.88
N GLN A 128 17.33 12.66 -15.85
CA GLN A 128 18.39 13.64 -15.64
C GLN A 128 18.23 14.81 -16.62
N LEU A 129 18.18 16.02 -16.07
CA LEU A 129 18.25 17.25 -16.84
C LEU A 129 19.70 17.71 -16.90
N ARG A 130 20.23 17.89 -18.10
CA ARG A 130 21.62 18.29 -18.32
C ARG A 130 21.67 19.53 -19.20
N ASN A 131 22.67 20.38 -18.97
CA ASN A 131 23.07 21.39 -19.93
C ASN A 131 24.54 21.13 -20.30
N ALA A 132 24.77 20.74 -21.56
CA ALA A 132 26.01 20.10 -21.98
C ALA A 132 26.38 18.93 -21.03
N ASP A 133 27.56 18.98 -20.40
CA ASP A 133 28.04 17.92 -19.51
C ASP A 133 27.56 18.07 -18.05
N GLU A 134 27.01 19.22 -17.67
CA GLU A 134 26.57 19.49 -16.29
C GLU A 134 25.18 18.91 -16.03
N VAL A 135 25.05 18.09 -14.97
CA VAL A 135 23.76 17.65 -14.45
C VAL A 135 23.15 18.77 -13.60
N ILE A 136 22.01 19.30 -14.03
CA ILE A 136 21.29 20.35 -13.31
C ILE A 136 20.47 19.74 -12.17
N ALA A 137 19.71 18.69 -12.50
CA ALA A 137 18.82 18.00 -11.58
C ALA A 137 18.58 16.56 -12.03
N SER A 138 18.32 15.67 -11.08
CA SER A 138 17.96 14.28 -11.33
C SER A 138 16.75 13.89 -10.48
N THR A 139 16.01 12.88 -10.93
CA THR A 139 14.92 12.29 -10.17
C THR A 139 14.74 10.83 -10.55
N HIS A 140 14.11 10.07 -9.66
CA HIS A 140 13.71 8.71 -9.95
C HIS A 140 12.30 8.45 -9.42
N LYS A 141 11.56 7.55 -10.08
CA LYS A 141 10.21 7.18 -9.66
C LYS A 141 9.94 5.72 -9.99
N ARG A 142 9.28 5.02 -9.06
CA ARG A 142 8.89 3.61 -9.24
C ARG A 142 7.42 3.50 -9.63
N LEU A 143 7.12 2.52 -10.46
CA LEU A 143 5.80 2.10 -10.91
C LEU A 143 5.63 0.61 -10.59
N LEU A 144 4.51 0.23 -10.00
CA LEU A 144 4.17 -1.18 -9.79
C LEU A 144 3.27 -1.68 -10.93
N VAL A 145 3.62 -2.80 -11.54
CA VAL A 145 2.80 -3.47 -12.56
C VAL A 145 2.35 -4.82 -12.03
N ILE A 146 1.04 -5.06 -12.06
CA ILE A 146 0.41 -6.32 -11.62
C ILE A 146 0.01 -7.13 -12.86
N PRO A 147 0.24 -8.46 -12.90
CA PRO A 147 -0.20 -9.31 -14.00
C PRO A 147 -1.69 -9.16 -14.28
N ARG A 148 -2.07 -8.89 -15.53
CA ARG A 148 -3.50 -8.79 -15.91
C ARG A 148 -4.26 -10.10 -15.65
N GLU A 149 -3.57 -11.24 -15.67
CA GLU A 149 -4.10 -12.57 -15.40
C GLU A 149 -4.66 -12.67 -13.98
N TRP A 150 -4.18 -11.84 -13.05
CA TRP A 150 -4.71 -11.80 -11.68
C TRP A 150 -6.12 -11.19 -11.58
N ARG A 151 -6.65 -10.62 -12.67
CA ARG A 151 -8.07 -10.22 -12.79
C ARG A 151 -9.00 -11.43 -12.90
N VAL A 152 -8.46 -12.58 -13.29
CA VAL A 152 -9.19 -13.83 -13.43
C VAL A 152 -8.99 -14.70 -12.19
N TRP A 153 -10.05 -15.39 -11.80
CA TRP A 153 -10.02 -16.40 -10.75
C TRP A 153 -9.36 -17.66 -11.29
N ASP A 154 -8.26 -18.07 -10.67
CA ASP A 154 -7.43 -19.19 -11.11
C ASP A 154 -7.27 -20.23 -10.00
N ASP A 155 -6.57 -21.33 -10.30
CA ASP A 155 -6.33 -22.44 -9.38
C ASP A 155 -5.43 -22.06 -8.19
N ALA A 156 -4.84 -20.87 -8.20
CA ALA A 156 -4.09 -20.35 -7.08
C ALA A 156 -5.00 -19.73 -6.00
N LEU A 157 -6.31 -19.64 -6.25
CA LEU A 157 -7.34 -19.15 -5.34
C LEU A 157 -8.27 -20.29 -4.87
N PRO A 158 -9.11 -20.06 -3.84
CA PRO A 158 -10.04 -21.08 -3.37
C PRO A 158 -11.00 -21.52 -4.47
N SER A 159 -11.27 -22.82 -4.56
CA SER A 159 -12.14 -23.38 -5.60
C SER A 159 -13.62 -22.97 -5.46
N SER A 160 -14.06 -22.58 -4.26
CA SER A 160 -15.36 -21.97 -4.01
C SER A 160 -15.30 -20.94 -2.88
N VAL A 161 -16.08 -19.87 -3.03
CA VAL A 161 -16.14 -18.76 -2.06
C VAL A 161 -17.59 -18.47 -1.67
N TYR A 162 -17.82 -18.27 -0.38
CA TYR A 162 -19.05 -17.70 0.14
C TYR A 162 -18.79 -16.26 0.62
N VAL A 163 -19.70 -15.35 0.30
CA VAL A 163 -19.64 -13.95 0.77
C VAL A 163 -20.73 -13.72 1.80
N HIS A 164 -20.33 -13.48 3.04
CA HIS A 164 -21.22 -13.14 4.14
C HIS A 164 -21.25 -11.62 4.36
N ASP A 165 -22.26 -10.95 3.80
CA ASP A 165 -22.40 -9.50 3.91
C ASP A 165 -23.85 -9.09 4.21
N PRO A 166 -24.38 -9.43 5.41
CA PRO A 166 -25.77 -9.15 5.76
C PRO A 166 -26.11 -7.65 5.80
N GLN A 167 -25.10 -6.77 5.90
CA GLN A 167 -25.29 -5.32 5.91
C GLN A 167 -25.11 -4.67 4.52
N GLY A 168 -24.73 -5.43 3.49
CA GLY A 168 -24.54 -4.93 2.13
C GLY A 168 -23.38 -3.94 1.99
N TRP A 169 -22.31 -4.08 2.78
CA TRP A 169 -21.16 -3.17 2.76
C TRP A 169 -20.21 -3.40 1.58
N PHE A 170 -20.18 -4.60 1.02
CA PHE A 170 -19.33 -4.95 -0.10
C PHE A 170 -19.91 -4.57 -1.46
N GLY A 171 -21.19 -4.19 -1.51
CA GLY A 171 -21.86 -3.75 -2.73
C GLY A 171 -21.86 -4.84 -3.80
N ASP A 172 -21.22 -4.54 -4.95
CA ASP A 172 -21.12 -5.42 -6.12
C ASP A 172 -19.97 -6.44 -6.05
N LEU A 173 -19.40 -6.71 -4.87
CA LEU A 173 -18.29 -7.68 -4.74
C LEU A 173 -18.67 -9.06 -5.27
N LEU A 174 -19.85 -9.57 -4.92
CA LEU A 174 -20.29 -10.92 -5.33
C LEU A 174 -20.35 -11.05 -6.85
N GLU A 175 -20.91 -10.04 -7.52
CA GLU A 175 -20.98 -9.98 -8.99
C GLU A 175 -19.57 -9.94 -9.59
N ARG A 176 -18.68 -9.08 -9.08
CA ARG A 176 -17.30 -8.97 -9.58
C ARG A 176 -16.48 -10.24 -9.35
N LEU A 177 -16.71 -10.96 -8.25
CA LEU A 177 -16.11 -12.29 -8.02
C LEU A 177 -16.60 -13.28 -9.08
N GLY A 178 -17.91 -13.32 -9.33
CA GLY A 178 -18.50 -14.17 -10.38
C GLY A 178 -17.96 -13.85 -11.77
N VAL A 179 -17.88 -12.57 -12.15
CA VAL A 179 -17.32 -12.11 -13.43
C VAL A 179 -15.83 -12.47 -13.57
N SER A 180 -15.07 -12.48 -12.47
CA SER A 180 -13.68 -12.97 -12.51
C SER A 180 -13.56 -14.49 -12.67
N GLY A 181 -14.65 -15.25 -12.53
CA GLY A 181 -14.65 -16.71 -12.64
C GLY A 181 -14.68 -17.45 -11.30
N ALA A 182 -14.95 -16.77 -10.19
CA ALA A 182 -15.08 -17.43 -8.89
C ALA A 182 -16.35 -18.30 -8.84
N THR A 183 -16.21 -19.54 -8.36
CA THR A 183 -17.40 -20.35 -8.01
C THR A 183 -17.99 -19.82 -6.70
N ILE A 184 -19.18 -19.24 -6.79
CA ILE A 184 -19.89 -18.71 -5.63
C ILE A 184 -20.73 -19.83 -4.99
N ALA A 185 -20.51 -20.07 -3.71
CA ALA A 185 -21.32 -21.01 -2.93
C ALA A 185 -22.58 -20.32 -2.40
N ASP A 186 -23.70 -21.05 -2.34
CA ASP A 186 -24.96 -20.54 -1.78
C ASP A 186 -24.97 -20.56 -0.23
N LYS A 187 -24.16 -21.43 0.36
CA LYS A 187 -24.06 -21.63 1.81
C LYS A 187 -22.61 -21.63 2.26
N PRO A 188 -22.32 -21.19 3.49
CA PRO A 188 -20.96 -21.18 3.99
C PRO A 188 -20.35 -22.59 4.09
N THR A 189 -21.16 -23.61 4.40
CA THR A 189 -20.73 -25.00 4.53
C THR A 189 -20.22 -25.61 3.23
N ASP A 190 -20.62 -25.05 2.09
CA ASP A 190 -20.29 -25.55 0.75
C ASP A 190 -19.05 -24.84 0.19
N ALA A 191 -18.60 -23.78 0.86
CA ALA A 191 -17.45 -22.99 0.45
C ALA A 191 -16.13 -23.54 0.99
N LYS A 192 -15.06 -23.40 0.20
CA LYS A 192 -13.68 -23.62 0.68
C LYS A 192 -13.12 -22.39 1.38
N PHE A 193 -13.73 -21.24 1.19
CA PHE A 193 -13.29 -19.98 1.74
C PHE A 193 -14.45 -19.03 1.96
N ILE A 194 -14.41 -18.25 3.05
CA ILE A 194 -15.46 -17.30 3.37
C ILE A 194 -14.86 -15.89 3.42
N ILE A 195 -15.46 -14.96 2.67
CA ILE A 195 -15.21 -13.52 2.82
C ILE A 195 -16.39 -12.94 3.58
N THR A 196 -16.14 -12.23 4.68
CA THR A 196 -17.22 -11.68 5.52
C THR A 196 -17.02 -10.21 5.85
N ALA A 197 -18.12 -9.46 5.91
CA ALA A 197 -18.17 -8.10 6.44
C ALA A 197 -18.39 -8.07 7.97
N SER A 198 -18.91 -9.16 8.55
CA SER A 198 -19.24 -9.25 9.97
C SER A 198 -18.93 -10.62 10.56
N LEU A 199 -18.35 -10.62 11.76
CA LEU A 199 -18.12 -11.85 12.52
C LEU A 199 -19.32 -12.08 13.47
N ASP A 200 -20.40 -12.66 12.97
CA ASP A 200 -21.59 -12.99 13.77
C ASP A 200 -21.56 -14.46 14.23
N GLU A 201 -22.66 -14.94 14.83
CA GLU A 201 -22.79 -16.32 15.30
C GLU A 201 -22.61 -17.34 14.16
N VAL A 202 -23.09 -17.02 12.95
CA VAL A 202 -22.95 -17.90 11.78
C VAL A 202 -21.47 -18.08 11.45
N MET A 203 -20.72 -16.99 11.36
CA MET A 203 -19.28 -17.05 11.06
C MET A 203 -18.47 -17.72 12.18
N GLN A 204 -18.86 -17.53 13.44
CA GLN A 204 -18.23 -18.22 14.57
C GLN A 204 -18.45 -19.74 14.50
N CYS A 205 -19.66 -20.20 14.16
CA CYS A 205 -19.94 -21.62 13.97
C CYS A 205 -19.06 -22.23 12.86
N GLU A 206 -18.90 -21.54 11.74
CA GLU A 206 -18.09 -22.01 10.62
C GLU A 206 -16.60 -22.04 10.95
N LEU A 207 -16.09 -21.03 11.66
CA LEU A 207 -14.72 -21.05 12.21
C LEU A 207 -14.49 -22.25 13.13
N LYS A 208 -15.41 -22.53 14.06
CA LYS A 208 -15.29 -23.71 14.94
C LYS A 208 -15.30 -25.03 14.17
N ARG A 209 -15.95 -25.08 13.01
CA ARG A 209 -15.97 -26.24 12.09
C ARG A 209 -14.72 -26.37 11.21
N GLY A 210 -13.77 -25.44 11.30
CA GLY A 210 -12.52 -25.50 10.54
C GLY A 210 -12.48 -24.60 9.31
N ALA A 211 -13.42 -23.68 9.12
CA ALA A 211 -13.42 -22.79 7.96
C ALA A 211 -12.24 -21.80 7.97
N SER A 212 -11.81 -21.41 6.77
CA SER A 212 -10.92 -20.26 6.55
C SER A 212 -11.76 -19.02 6.24
N VAL A 213 -11.72 -18.03 7.12
CA VAL A 213 -12.52 -16.82 7.05
C VAL A 213 -11.63 -15.58 6.92
N LEU A 214 -11.90 -14.77 5.90
CA LEU A 214 -11.35 -13.43 5.74
C LEU A 214 -12.41 -12.40 6.12
N TRP A 215 -12.20 -11.72 7.24
CA TRP A 215 -13.06 -10.63 7.70
C TRP A 215 -12.49 -9.29 7.24
N ILE A 216 -13.17 -8.63 6.29
CA ILE A 216 -12.74 -7.36 5.72
C ILE A 216 -13.55 -6.23 6.36
N VAL A 217 -12.87 -5.29 7.01
CA VAL A 217 -13.49 -4.16 7.70
C VAL A 217 -12.98 -2.83 7.15
N GLU A 218 -13.70 -2.28 6.18
CA GLU A 218 -13.29 -1.03 5.51
C GLU A 218 -13.75 0.25 6.23
N ARG A 219 -14.61 0.11 7.25
CA ARG A 219 -15.21 1.23 7.99
C ARG A 219 -15.30 0.91 9.49
N ALA A 220 -14.96 1.90 10.30
CA ALA A 220 -15.11 1.84 11.74
C ALA A 220 -16.55 2.17 12.07
N ARG A 221 -17.41 1.15 12.04
CA ARG A 221 -18.63 1.16 12.82
C ARG A 221 -18.37 0.34 14.06
N ALA A 222 -19.10 0.61 15.13
CA ALA A 222 -19.21 -0.31 16.26
C ALA A 222 -19.94 -1.57 15.76
N VAL A 223 -19.27 -2.35 14.91
CA VAL A 223 -19.61 -3.75 14.71
C VAL A 223 -19.45 -4.35 16.09
N PRO A 224 -20.45 -5.05 16.64
CA PRO A 224 -20.22 -5.85 17.83
C PRO A 224 -19.05 -6.76 17.48
N SER A 225 -17.86 -6.48 17.99
CA SER A 225 -16.74 -7.40 17.84
C SER A 225 -17.12 -8.57 18.74
N PRO A 226 -17.38 -9.77 18.20
CA PRO A 226 -17.63 -10.92 19.05
C PRO A 226 -16.37 -11.32 19.83
N LEU A 227 -15.22 -10.76 19.43
CA LEU A 227 -13.94 -10.87 20.11
C LEU A 227 -13.73 -9.59 20.93
N PRO A 228 -14.08 -9.58 22.24
CA PRO A 228 -13.97 -8.40 23.09
C PRO A 228 -12.53 -7.91 23.29
N GLU A 229 -11.55 -8.70 22.86
CA GLU A 229 -10.12 -8.39 22.82
C GLU A 229 -9.76 -7.47 21.64
N PHE A 230 -10.62 -7.38 20.62
CA PHE A 230 -10.39 -6.57 19.43
C PHE A 230 -11.35 -5.39 19.37
N THR A 231 -10.79 -4.21 19.14
CA THR A 231 -11.57 -3.01 18.87
C THR A 231 -11.16 -2.45 17.52
N ILE A 232 -12.12 -2.30 16.62
CA ILE A 232 -11.91 -1.64 15.33
C ILE A 232 -12.25 -0.15 15.50
N LEU A 233 -11.26 0.69 15.23
CA LEU A 233 -11.36 2.14 15.42
C LEU A 233 -11.12 2.86 14.11
N ASP A 234 -11.73 4.05 13.97
CA ASP A 234 -11.37 4.98 12.92
C ASP A 234 -9.89 5.36 13.12
N ARG A 235 -9.11 5.38 12.03
CA ARG A 235 -7.67 5.66 12.11
C ARG A 235 -7.37 7.07 12.63
N ARG A 236 -8.32 8.02 12.58
CA ARG A 236 -8.20 9.35 13.21
C ARG A 236 -8.06 9.26 14.72
N HIS A 237 -8.59 8.19 15.32
CA HIS A 237 -8.41 7.95 16.75
C HIS A 237 -6.93 7.81 17.09
N LYS A 238 -6.47 8.54 18.12
CA LYS A 238 -5.05 8.66 18.53
C LYS A 238 -4.12 9.20 17.42
N GLY A 239 -4.63 10.04 16.51
CA GLY A 239 -3.80 10.82 15.58
C GLY A 239 -3.05 10.01 14.52
N ARG A 240 -3.50 8.79 14.19
CA ARG A 240 -2.73 7.87 13.33
C ARG A 240 -2.75 8.19 11.84
N TRP A 241 -3.42 9.27 11.43
CA TRP A 241 -3.40 9.74 10.03
C TRP A 241 -2.11 10.45 9.63
N GLY A 242 -1.27 10.84 10.58
CA GLY A 242 -0.04 11.57 10.26
C GLY A 242 -0.15 13.08 10.40
N ASP A 243 -1.34 13.60 10.73
CA ASP A 243 -1.62 15.04 10.78
C ASP A 243 -0.77 15.78 11.83
N TRP A 244 -0.37 15.08 12.90
CA TRP A 244 0.45 15.62 13.97
C TRP A 244 1.81 14.93 14.12
N CYS A 245 1.87 13.61 13.92
CA CYS A 245 3.07 12.81 14.07
C CYS A 245 3.16 11.80 12.94
N SER A 246 4.33 11.68 12.29
CA SER A 246 4.54 10.77 11.16
C SER A 246 4.07 9.35 11.48
N SER A 247 3.20 8.82 10.62
CA SER A 247 2.76 7.44 10.69
C SER A 247 3.17 6.67 9.44
N PHE A 248 3.46 5.39 9.60
CA PHE A 248 3.74 4.49 8.48
C PHE A 248 3.09 3.13 8.70
N ILE A 249 2.60 2.59 7.60
CA ILE A 249 2.02 1.25 7.56
C ILE A 249 3.12 0.30 7.10
N TRP A 250 3.34 -0.76 7.86
CA TRP A 250 4.31 -1.80 7.54
C TRP A 250 3.61 -3.09 7.11
N LEU A 251 4.29 -3.85 6.26
CA LEU A 251 3.86 -5.17 5.78
C LEU A 251 4.83 -6.25 6.25
N ALA A 252 4.30 -7.37 6.74
CA ALA A 252 5.09 -8.54 7.09
C ALA A 252 5.71 -9.19 5.84
N SER A 253 6.76 -9.99 6.03
CA SER A 253 7.55 -10.58 4.93
C SER A 253 6.71 -11.42 3.95
N GLU A 254 5.63 -12.01 4.42
CA GLU A 254 4.71 -12.86 3.70
C GLU A 254 3.95 -12.06 2.65
N LEU A 255 3.32 -10.95 3.07
CA LEU A 255 2.62 -10.06 2.14
C LEU A 255 3.59 -9.36 1.18
N ARG A 256 4.80 -9.01 1.66
CA ARG A 256 5.82 -8.34 0.84
C ARG A 256 6.33 -9.21 -0.29
N ARG A 257 6.62 -10.48 -0.02
CA ARG A 257 7.16 -11.38 -1.05
C ARG A 257 6.19 -11.61 -2.18
N GLU A 258 4.90 -11.80 -1.87
CA GLU A 258 3.92 -12.02 -2.93
C GLU A 258 3.61 -10.76 -3.77
N LEU A 259 3.63 -9.58 -3.15
CA LEU A 259 3.38 -8.32 -3.84
C LEU A 259 4.65 -7.66 -4.40
N SER A 260 5.82 -8.30 -4.22
CA SER A 260 7.14 -7.66 -4.39
C SER A 260 7.24 -6.32 -3.65
N ALA A 261 6.47 -6.11 -2.57
CA ALA A 261 6.27 -4.79 -1.97
C ALA A 261 7.39 -4.41 -0.98
N PRO A 262 7.69 -3.09 -0.84
CA PRO A 262 8.59 -2.61 0.20
C PRO A 262 8.04 -2.88 1.61
N ALA A 263 8.91 -2.73 2.62
CA ALA A 263 8.55 -2.88 4.04
C ALA A 263 7.45 -1.91 4.48
N ILE A 264 7.54 -0.67 4.01
CA ILE A 264 6.60 0.40 4.30
C ILE A 264 5.69 0.57 3.08
N LEU A 265 4.40 0.65 3.33
CA LEU A 265 3.38 0.88 2.30
C LEU A 265 3.64 2.22 1.61
N CYS A 266 3.91 2.16 0.32
CA CYS A 266 4.32 3.32 -0.48
C CYS A 266 3.17 3.84 -1.37
N ALA A 267 3.44 4.91 -2.13
CA ALA A 267 2.44 5.57 -2.97
C ALA A 267 1.80 4.65 -4.03
N ALA A 268 2.49 3.63 -4.53
CA ALA A 268 1.92 2.63 -5.44
C ALA A 268 0.76 1.84 -4.82
N LEU A 269 0.79 1.69 -3.50
CA LEU A 269 -0.22 0.98 -2.72
C LEU A 269 -1.19 1.96 -2.04
N ARG A 270 -1.25 3.23 -2.46
CA ARG A 270 -2.11 4.25 -1.85
C ARG A 270 -3.59 3.84 -1.79
N ASP A 271 -4.03 3.06 -2.77
CA ASP A 271 -5.42 2.62 -2.86
C ASP A 271 -5.81 1.66 -1.74
N ILE A 272 -4.86 0.96 -1.15
CA ILE A 272 -5.14 0.06 -0.03
C ILE A 272 -4.87 0.73 1.33
N VAL A 273 -4.63 2.04 1.38
CA VAL A 273 -4.47 2.74 2.65
C VAL A 273 -5.79 2.63 3.46
N PRO A 274 -5.78 2.03 4.66
CA PRO A 274 -6.98 1.72 5.42
C PRO A 274 -7.50 2.95 6.17
N ASN A 275 -8.83 3.08 6.27
CA ASN A 275 -9.46 4.12 7.09
C ASN A 275 -9.56 3.74 8.57
N CYS A 276 -9.27 2.49 8.90
CA CYS A 276 -9.51 1.91 10.22
C CYS A 276 -8.30 1.10 10.68
N VAL A 277 -8.21 0.90 11.99
CA VAL A 277 -7.16 0.13 12.63
C VAL A 277 -7.75 -0.84 13.63
N ILE A 278 -6.98 -1.87 13.96
CA ILE A 278 -7.34 -2.94 14.90
C ILE A 278 -6.52 -2.72 16.17
N GLU A 279 -7.15 -2.33 17.26
CA GLU A 279 -6.52 -2.35 18.59
C GLU A 279 -6.78 -3.70 19.26
N PHE A 280 -5.73 -4.25 19.88
CA PHE A 280 -5.78 -5.48 20.64
C PHE A 280 -5.59 -5.16 22.13
N ASP A 281 -6.50 -5.65 22.97
CA ASP A 281 -6.42 -5.57 24.42
C ASP A 281 -5.95 -6.91 24.99
N GLU A 282 -4.64 -7.05 25.16
CA GLU A 282 -4.00 -8.25 25.70
C GLU A 282 -4.51 -8.61 27.11
N THR A 283 -4.89 -7.60 27.90
CA THR A 283 -5.38 -7.83 29.27
C THR A 283 -6.73 -8.53 29.27
N ARG A 284 -7.59 -8.24 28.28
CA ARG A 284 -8.86 -8.95 28.09
C ARG A 284 -8.67 -10.36 27.55
N ALA A 285 -7.61 -10.60 26.77
CA ALA A 285 -7.31 -11.90 26.20
C ALA A 285 -6.81 -12.93 27.24
N LEU A 286 -6.02 -12.49 28.23
CA LEU A 286 -5.39 -13.36 29.23
C LEU A 286 -6.31 -13.74 30.40
N HIS A 287 -7.35 -12.95 30.68
CA HIS A 287 -8.18 -13.11 31.88
C HIS A 287 -9.54 -13.80 31.66
N ARG A 288 -9.79 -14.35 30.46
CA ARG A 288 -11.08 -14.95 30.13
C ARG A 288 -11.03 -16.49 30.15
N GLU A 289 -11.77 -17.10 31.08
CA GLU A 289 -12.12 -18.53 30.98
C GLU A 289 -12.90 -18.78 29.68
N GLY A 290 -12.47 -19.76 28.88
CA GLY A 290 -13.09 -20.09 27.60
C GLY A 290 -12.63 -19.23 26.41
N CYS A 291 -11.51 -18.49 26.52
CA CYS A 291 -10.90 -17.83 25.37
C CYS A 291 -10.45 -18.89 24.33
N GLU A 292 -11.20 -19.03 23.24
CA GLU A 292 -10.90 -19.98 22.15
C GLU A 292 -9.79 -19.48 21.19
N LEU A 293 -9.20 -18.32 21.46
CA LEU A 293 -8.09 -17.78 20.69
C LEU A 293 -6.85 -18.64 20.97
N LYS A 294 -6.36 -19.34 19.94
CA LYS A 294 -5.09 -20.07 20.02
C LYS A 294 -3.93 -19.08 20.28
N PRO A 295 -2.88 -19.46 21.05
CA PRO A 295 -1.81 -18.57 21.52
C PRO A 295 -0.88 -17.99 20.43
N HIS A 296 -1.26 -18.05 19.15
CA HIS A 296 -0.45 -17.61 18.02
C HIS A 296 -1.20 -16.56 17.20
N VAL A 297 -1.28 -15.34 17.74
CA VAL A 297 -1.68 -14.15 16.98
C VAL A 297 -0.51 -13.74 16.08
N ARG A 298 -0.76 -13.62 14.77
CA ARG A 298 0.24 -13.19 13.78
C ARG A 298 -0.19 -11.89 13.14
N MET A 299 0.58 -10.83 13.36
CA MET A 299 0.39 -9.56 12.66
C MET A 299 1.03 -9.62 11.26
N LEU A 300 0.21 -9.46 10.22
CA LEU A 300 0.64 -9.42 8.83
C LEU A 300 0.83 -8.00 8.31
N ALA A 301 0.17 -7.03 8.93
CA ALA A 301 0.38 -5.62 8.69
C ALA A 301 -0.02 -4.81 9.92
N GLY A 302 0.62 -3.67 10.12
CA GLY A 302 0.32 -2.76 11.21
C GLY A 302 0.69 -1.34 10.88
N ILE A 303 0.29 -0.43 11.76
CA ILE A 303 0.65 0.98 11.72
C ILE A 303 1.50 1.32 12.93
N PHE A 304 2.51 2.14 12.69
CA PHE A 304 3.32 2.76 13.72
C PHE A 304 3.17 4.28 13.62
N VAL A 305 3.11 4.96 14.77
CA VAL A 305 2.97 6.41 14.85
C VAL A 305 4.08 6.97 15.73
N GLY A 306 5.11 7.50 15.08
CA GLY A 306 6.33 8.10 15.64
C GLY A 306 6.66 7.80 17.11
N TRP A 307 6.96 8.84 17.87
CA TRP A 307 7.32 8.74 19.30
C TRP A 307 6.10 8.59 20.23
N LEU A 308 4.88 8.54 19.69
CA LEU A 308 3.66 8.36 20.49
C LEU A 308 3.40 6.90 20.86
N HIS A 309 4.11 5.95 20.24
CA HIS A 309 3.92 4.51 20.44
C HIS A 309 2.46 4.06 20.22
N HIS A 310 1.68 4.80 19.42
CA HIS A 310 0.28 4.48 19.10
C HIS A 310 0.18 3.44 17.98
N GLN A 311 0.67 2.24 18.26
CA GLN A 311 0.61 1.12 17.33
C GLN A 311 -0.82 0.56 17.20
N ALA A 312 -1.11 -0.05 16.07
CA ALA A 312 -2.32 -0.83 15.86
C ALA A 312 -2.14 -1.82 14.70
N GLY A 313 -2.94 -2.88 14.68
CA GLY A 313 -3.00 -3.84 13.58
C GLY A 313 -3.76 -3.30 12.38
N ILE A 314 -3.41 -3.82 11.20
CA ILE A 314 -4.14 -3.61 9.93
C ILE A 314 -4.54 -4.95 9.32
N ALA A 315 -3.72 -5.98 9.49
CA ALA A 315 -4.05 -7.34 9.11
C ALA A 315 -3.54 -8.30 10.20
N VAL A 316 -4.43 -9.07 10.79
CA VAL A 316 -4.12 -9.94 11.93
C VAL A 316 -4.73 -11.32 11.70
N GLU A 317 -3.91 -12.35 11.79
CA GLU A 317 -4.27 -13.74 11.62
C GLU A 317 -4.23 -14.47 12.97
N PHE A 318 -5.23 -15.29 13.25
CA PHE A 318 -5.26 -16.17 14.42
C PHE A 318 -6.24 -17.33 14.22
N GLY A 319 -6.13 -18.37 15.05
CA GLY A 319 -7.03 -19.52 15.04
C GLY A 319 -8.21 -19.34 16.01
N ILE A 320 -9.39 -19.78 15.59
CA ILE A 320 -10.59 -19.91 16.45
C ILE A 320 -11.13 -21.33 16.26
N GLY A 321 -11.20 -22.12 17.34
CA GLY A 321 -11.51 -23.54 17.23
C GLY A 321 -10.54 -24.24 16.28
N ASP A 322 -11.07 -24.98 15.30
CA ASP A 322 -10.27 -25.63 14.25
C ASP A 322 -10.04 -24.75 13.00
N GLY A 323 -10.67 -23.59 12.92
CA GLY A 323 -10.61 -22.68 11.79
C GLY A 323 -9.53 -21.61 11.89
N LYS A 324 -9.40 -20.85 10.80
CA LYS A 324 -8.46 -19.72 10.68
C LYS A 324 -9.24 -18.44 10.36
N LEU A 325 -8.97 -17.39 11.12
CA LEU A 325 -9.50 -16.05 10.86
C LEU A 325 -8.35 -15.12 10.48
N LEU A 326 -8.49 -14.43 9.35
CA LEU A 326 -7.70 -13.24 9.03
C LEU A 326 -8.65 -12.05 9.06
N VAL A 327 -8.42 -11.10 9.97
CA VAL A 327 -9.11 -9.81 9.96
C VAL A 327 -8.22 -8.77 9.28
N THR A 328 -8.79 -7.94 8.40
CA THR A 328 -8.06 -6.83 7.79
C THR A 328 -8.90 -5.56 7.67
N THR A 329 -8.25 -4.40 7.82
CA THR A 329 -8.85 -3.09 7.56
C THR A 329 -8.48 -2.48 6.22
N PHE A 330 -7.70 -3.19 5.39
CA PHE A 330 -7.47 -2.76 4.02
C PHE A 330 -8.80 -2.70 3.24
N PRO A 331 -9.01 -1.67 2.40
CA PRO A 331 -10.23 -1.52 1.61
C PRO A 331 -10.19 -2.42 0.37
N LEU A 332 -10.29 -3.73 0.58
CA LEU A 332 -10.10 -4.75 -0.47
C LEU A 332 -11.40 -5.13 -1.19
N ALA A 333 -12.51 -5.24 -0.48
CA ALA A 333 -13.78 -5.68 -1.03
C ALA A 333 -14.38 -4.63 -1.98
N SER A 334 -14.42 -3.37 -1.56
CA SER A 334 -14.92 -2.29 -2.42
C SER A 334 -14.04 -2.05 -3.65
N LYS A 335 -12.77 -2.47 -3.60
CA LYS A 335 -11.76 -2.21 -4.64
C LYS A 335 -11.36 -3.42 -5.49
N TRP A 336 -11.93 -4.60 -5.26
CA TRP A 336 -11.71 -5.80 -6.08
C TRP A 336 -11.91 -5.50 -7.59
N LEU A 337 -10.91 -5.81 -8.43
CA LEU A 337 -10.83 -5.47 -9.87
C LEU A 337 -10.86 -3.97 -10.24
N ARG A 338 -11.12 -3.08 -9.29
CA ARG A 338 -11.11 -1.62 -9.50
C ARG A 338 -9.75 -1.01 -9.19
N SER A 339 -8.94 -1.67 -8.37
CA SER A 339 -7.56 -1.29 -8.09
C SER A 339 -6.66 -2.51 -8.25
N PRO A 340 -5.58 -2.43 -9.06
CA PRO A 340 -4.60 -3.52 -9.18
C PRO A 340 -3.98 -3.86 -7.82
N ALA A 341 -3.63 -2.85 -7.02
CA ALA A 341 -3.08 -3.03 -5.69
C ALA A 341 -4.03 -3.77 -4.73
N ALA A 342 -5.31 -3.40 -4.72
CA ALA A 342 -6.31 -4.06 -3.86
C ALA A 342 -6.59 -5.50 -4.30
N THR A 343 -6.66 -5.73 -5.62
CA THR A 343 -6.85 -7.07 -6.19
C THR A 343 -5.68 -7.98 -5.83
N ALA A 344 -4.46 -7.48 -6.02
CA ALA A 344 -3.24 -8.18 -5.65
C ALA A 344 -3.20 -8.51 -4.15
N MET A 345 -3.47 -7.53 -3.28
CA MET A 345 -3.48 -7.73 -1.82
C MET A 345 -4.54 -8.76 -1.38
N LEU A 346 -5.76 -8.70 -1.94
CA LEU A 346 -6.81 -9.67 -1.62
C LEU A 346 -6.41 -11.10 -2.03
N ARG A 347 -5.82 -11.26 -3.22
CA ARG A 347 -5.29 -12.56 -3.68
C ARG A 347 -4.23 -13.11 -2.72
N CYS A 348 -3.28 -12.28 -2.29
CA CYS A 348 -2.26 -12.68 -1.31
C CYS A 348 -2.86 -13.14 0.02
N MET A 349 -3.90 -12.44 0.51
CA MET A 349 -4.59 -12.82 1.74
C MET A 349 -5.36 -14.15 1.62
N MET A 350 -6.01 -14.38 0.48
CA MET A 350 -6.69 -15.64 0.20
C MET A 350 -5.70 -16.81 0.16
N LYS A 351 -4.62 -16.67 -0.61
CA LYS A 351 -3.52 -17.66 -0.66
C LYS A 351 -2.95 -17.95 0.71
N ARG A 352 -2.67 -16.91 1.50
CA ARG A 352 -2.11 -17.04 2.85
C ARG A 352 -2.97 -17.92 3.76
N LEU A 353 -4.28 -17.76 3.71
CA LEU A 353 -5.24 -18.53 4.51
C LEU A 353 -5.48 -19.96 3.98
N MET A 354 -5.18 -20.23 2.71
CA MET A 354 -5.22 -21.57 2.12
C MET A 354 -4.00 -22.42 2.53
N HIS A 355 -2.83 -21.81 2.69
CA HIS A 355 -1.62 -22.52 3.12
C HIS A 355 -1.73 -22.91 4.61
N LYS A 356 -1.54 -24.21 4.90
CA LYS A 356 -1.62 -24.76 6.27
C LYS A 356 -0.48 -24.27 7.15
#